data_AF-M1DGH4-F1
#
_entry.id   AF-M1DGH4-F1
#
_cell.length_a   1.000
_cell.length_b   1.000
_cell.length_c   1.000
_cell.angle_alpha   90.00
_cell.angle_beta   90.00
_cell.angle_gamma   90.00
#
_symmetry.space_group_name_H-M   'P 1'
#
loop_
_entity.id
_entity.type
_entity.pdbx_description
1 polymer ?
#
loop_
_entity_poly.entity_id
_entity_poly.type
_entity_poly.pdbx_seq_one_letter_code
_entity_poly.pdbx_strand_id
1 'polypeptide(L)'
;MESSNWTVKSIKRQIEMLNSEENSRVFVNTFEALKFDALKILNHVTMVGIEPSIPSSFLDNNTFRADMIEISSKNYMDWLNSKDKGSIIYIAFDSYSKISNQLMEEIGQRLMKCGRPFLWVIREGQDKDKMEDKLSCKDELEK
;
A
#
# COMPACT_ATOMS: atom_id res chain seq x y z
N MET A 1 2.93 20.98 -0.80
CA MET A 1 2.23 21.01 -2.12
C MET A 1 3.20 21.12 -3.31
N GLU A 2 4.53 21.12 -3.10
CA GLU A 2 5.54 21.22 -4.17
C GLU A 2 5.96 19.88 -4.80
N SER A 3 5.75 18.76 -4.09
CA SER A 3 6.15 17.41 -4.55
C SER A 3 5.49 17.01 -5.88
N SER A 4 4.25 17.43 -6.13
CA SER A 4 3.51 17.09 -7.35
C SER A 4 4.17 17.65 -8.62
N ASN A 5 4.84 18.80 -8.54
CA ASN A 5 5.48 19.43 -9.70
C ASN A 5 6.80 18.74 -10.07
N TRP A 6 7.59 18.37 -9.06
CA TRP A 6 8.81 17.60 -9.29
C TRP A 6 8.51 16.21 -9.88
N THR A 7 7.54 15.48 -9.34
CA THR A 7 7.24 14.11 -9.82
C THR A 7 6.79 14.13 -11.28
N VAL A 8 5.91 15.06 -11.64
CA VAL A 8 5.47 15.22 -13.04
C VAL A 8 6.63 15.59 -13.96
N LYS A 9 7.50 16.52 -13.54
CA LYS A 9 8.70 16.88 -14.32
C LYS A 9 9.65 15.70 -14.50
N SER A 10 9.89 14.92 -13.45
CA SER A 10 10.75 13.74 -13.50
C SER A 10 10.20 12.66 -14.43
N ILE A 11 8.89 12.36 -14.36
CA ILE A 11 8.23 11.42 -15.27
C ILE A 11 8.33 11.92 -16.71
N LYS A 12 8.08 13.21 -16.94
CA LYS A 12 8.15 13.79 -18.29
C LYS A 12 9.55 13.67 -18.90
N ARG A 13 10.59 13.97 -18.12
CA ARG A 13 11.99 13.79 -18.53
C ARG A 13 12.31 12.32 -18.85
N GLN A 14 11.84 11.38 -18.04
CA GLN A 14 12.05 9.96 -18.29
C GLN A 14 11.37 9.50 -19.59
N ILE A 15 10.15 9.97 -19.87
CA ILE A 15 9.45 9.68 -21.12
C ILE A 15 10.20 10.27 -22.33
N GLU A 16 10.68 11.51 -22.23
CA GLU A 16 11.49 12.14 -23.28
C GLU A 16 12.78 11.36 -23.56
N MET A 17 13.45 10.88 -22.51
CA MET A 17 14.64 10.02 -22.65
C MET A 17 14.30 8.71 -23.37
N LEU A 18 13.23 8.02 -22.96
CA LEU A 18 12.78 6.77 -23.60
C LEU A 18 12.40 6.97 -25.07
N ASN A 19 11.84 8.12 -25.44
CA ASN A 19 11.50 8.41 -26.84
C ASN A 19 12.71 8.75 -27.72
N SER A 20 13.85 9.10 -27.12
CA SER A 20 15.08 9.46 -27.86
C SER A 20 15.95 8.25 -28.21
N GLU A 21 15.73 7.13 -27.55
CA GLU A 21 16.45 5.89 -27.75
C GLU A 21 15.75 5.01 -28.79
N GLU A 22 16.54 4.25 -29.56
CA GLU A 22 15.99 3.29 -30.51
C GLU A 22 15.66 1.97 -29.77
N ASN A 23 14.44 1.45 -29.95
CA ASN A 23 13.98 0.19 -29.36
C ASN A 23 13.94 0.13 -27.81
N SER A 24 13.61 1.23 -27.13
CA SER A 24 13.50 1.24 -25.66
C SER A 24 12.50 0.21 -25.14
N ARG A 25 12.89 -0.48 -24.06
CA ARG A 25 12.08 -1.46 -23.36
C ARG A 25 11.92 -1.09 -21.90
N VAL A 26 10.69 -1.14 -21.40
CA VAL A 26 10.38 -0.85 -20.00
C VAL A 26 9.71 -2.08 -19.40
N PHE A 27 10.33 -2.63 -18.36
CA PHE A 27 9.71 -3.67 -17.55
C PHE A 27 8.74 -3.02 -16.56
N VAL A 28 7.49 -3.48 -16.59
CA VAL A 28 6.42 -2.97 -15.74
C VAL A 28 6.01 -4.07 -14.80
N ASN A 29 6.07 -3.80 -13.49
CA ASN A 29 5.62 -4.72 -12.44
C ASN A 29 4.07 -4.83 -12.48
N THR A 30 3.56 -5.57 -13.45
CA THR A 30 2.16 -5.79 -13.76
C THR A 30 2.01 -7.06 -14.60
N PHE A 31 0.78 -7.50 -14.79
CA PHE A 31 0.43 -8.61 -15.67
C PHE A 31 -0.68 -8.19 -16.62
N GLU A 32 -0.76 -8.86 -17.77
CA GLU A 32 -1.58 -8.44 -18.90
C GLU A 32 -3.07 -8.31 -18.56
N ALA A 33 -3.62 -9.28 -17.82
CA ALA A 33 -5.03 -9.27 -17.40
C ALA A 33 -5.39 -8.11 -16.44
N LEU A 34 -4.40 -7.47 -15.79
CA LEU A 34 -4.65 -6.32 -14.91
C LEU A 34 -4.75 -5.01 -15.71
N LYS A 35 -3.88 -4.81 -16.70
CA LYS A 35 -3.68 -3.50 -17.36
C LYS A 35 -3.18 -3.60 -18.81
N PHE A 36 -3.95 -4.24 -19.67
CA PHE A 36 -3.63 -4.37 -21.09
C PHE A 36 -3.46 -3.01 -21.80
N ASP A 37 -4.40 -2.09 -21.63
CA ASP A 37 -4.38 -0.80 -22.34
C ASP A 37 -3.21 0.10 -21.90
N ALA A 38 -2.83 0.03 -20.63
CA ALA A 38 -1.73 0.85 -20.10
C ALA A 38 -0.37 0.44 -20.68
N LEU A 39 -0.19 -0.84 -21.07
CA LEU A 39 1.04 -1.34 -21.70
C LEU A 39 1.19 -0.87 -23.16
N LYS A 40 0.13 -0.30 -23.76
CA LYS A 40 0.13 0.17 -25.16
C LYS A 40 0.14 1.69 -25.28
N ILE A 41 0.25 2.42 -24.18
CA ILE A 41 0.08 3.87 -24.16
C ILE A 41 1.24 4.62 -24.85
N LEU A 42 2.43 4.02 -24.89
CA LEU A 42 3.62 4.59 -25.52
C LEU A 42 3.94 3.84 -26.82
N ASN A 43 3.54 4.40 -27.96
CA ASN A 43 3.68 3.75 -29.28
C ASN A 43 5.14 3.44 -29.67
N HIS A 44 6.11 4.18 -29.14
CA HIS A 44 7.53 4.05 -29.46
C HIS A 44 8.34 3.31 -28.39
N VAL A 45 7.70 2.86 -27.31
CA VAL A 45 8.34 2.15 -26.19
C VAL A 45 7.70 0.78 -26.04
N THR A 46 8.52 -0.27 -26.05
CA THR A 46 8.02 -1.62 -25.78
C THR A 46 7.86 -1.79 -24.28
N MET A 47 6.62 -1.79 -23.77
CA MET A 47 6.33 -2.06 -22.36
C MET A 47 6.07 -3.55 -22.17
N VAL A 48 6.81 -4.19 -21.27
CA VAL A 48 6.72 -5.63 -20.98
C VAL A 48 6.27 -5.81 -19.53
N GLY A 49 5.09 -6.38 -19.32
CA GLY A 49 4.65 -6.81 -17.99
C GLY A 49 5.49 -7.98 -17.49
N ILE A 50 6.09 -7.88 -16.30
CA ILE A 50 6.97 -8.91 -15.73
C ILE A 50 6.33 -9.76 -14.63
N GLU A 51 4.99 -9.82 -14.62
CA GLU A 51 4.19 -10.35 -13.51
C GLU A 51 4.43 -9.57 -12.20
N PRO A 52 3.58 -9.75 -11.17
CA PRO A 52 3.86 -9.16 -9.87
C PRO A 52 5.21 -9.64 -9.36
N SER A 53 6.15 -8.71 -9.19
CA SER A 53 7.46 -8.96 -8.56
C SER A 53 7.28 -9.14 -7.05
N ILE A 54 6.58 -10.20 -6.68
CA ILE A 54 6.45 -10.69 -5.32
C ILE A 54 7.38 -11.90 -5.16
N PRO A 55 8.01 -12.09 -3.99
CA PRO A 55 8.79 -13.30 -3.74
C PRO A 55 7.96 -14.55 -4.06
N SER A 56 8.55 -15.51 -4.78
CA SER A 56 7.86 -16.73 -5.23
C SER A 56 7.24 -17.53 -4.09
N SER A 57 7.81 -17.42 -2.89
CA SER A 57 7.28 -18.02 -1.67
C SER A 57 5.91 -17.47 -1.22
N PHE A 58 5.42 -16.36 -1.79
CA PHE A 58 4.02 -15.93 -1.62
C PHE A 58 3.06 -16.60 -2.60
N LEU A 59 3.56 -17.10 -3.74
CA LEU A 59 2.80 -17.78 -4.77
C LEU A 59 2.78 -19.30 -4.56
N ASP A 60 3.87 -19.83 -4.03
CA ASP A 60 3.93 -21.22 -3.58
C ASP A 60 3.19 -21.35 -2.24
N ASN A 61 2.19 -22.24 -2.20
CA ASN A 61 1.43 -22.58 -0.98
C ASN A 61 2.30 -23.16 0.16
N ASN A 62 3.63 -23.20 0.00
CA ASN A 62 4.57 -23.75 0.95
C ASN A 62 5.47 -22.63 1.49
N THR A 63 5.19 -22.28 2.75
CA THR A 63 6.14 -21.71 3.71
C THR A 63 6.69 -20.31 3.36
N PHE A 64 5.81 -19.31 3.33
CA PHE A 64 6.27 -17.96 3.69
C PHE A 64 6.45 -17.89 5.21
N ARG A 65 7.67 -18.16 5.68
CA ARG A 65 8.18 -17.56 6.91
C ARG A 65 8.62 -16.16 6.53
N ALA A 66 7.79 -15.17 6.82
CA ALA A 66 8.12 -13.75 6.74
C ALA A 66 9.19 -13.35 7.78
N ASP A 67 10.26 -14.14 7.92
CA ASP A 67 11.27 -14.01 8.98
C ASP A 67 12.20 -12.79 8.77
N MET A 68 11.91 -11.89 7.81
CA MET A 68 12.61 -10.60 7.66
C MET A 68 11.95 -9.45 8.44
N ILE A 69 10.77 -9.65 9.00
CA ILE A 69 10.28 -8.80 10.07
C ILE A 69 10.38 -9.67 11.30
N GLU A 70 11.27 -9.31 12.23
CA GLU A 70 11.20 -9.86 13.57
C GLU A 70 9.82 -9.49 14.11
N ILE A 71 8.85 -10.43 14.02
CA ILE A 71 7.51 -10.27 14.57
C ILE A 71 7.68 -10.38 16.08
N SER A 72 8.23 -9.33 16.68
CA SER A 72 8.31 -9.22 18.11
C SER A 72 6.87 -9.11 18.62
N SER A 73 6.47 -10.13 19.38
CA SER A 73 5.21 -10.25 20.13
C SER A 73 3.89 -10.54 19.36
N LYS A 74 3.77 -11.78 18.89
CA LYS A 74 2.68 -12.77 19.13
C LYS A 74 1.21 -12.42 19.51
N ASN A 75 0.72 -11.17 19.60
CA ASN A 75 -0.67 -10.93 20.05
C ASN A 75 -1.69 -10.77 18.91
N TYR A 76 -1.35 -10.12 17.79
CA TYR A 76 -2.33 -9.83 16.74
C TYR A 76 -2.55 -11.01 15.77
N MET A 77 -1.55 -11.88 15.57
CA MET A 77 -1.71 -13.06 14.70
C MET A 77 -2.69 -14.07 15.31
N ASP A 78 -2.64 -14.26 16.63
CA ASP A 78 -3.62 -15.09 17.34
C ASP A 78 -5.03 -14.47 17.27
N TRP A 79 -5.13 -13.13 17.39
CA TRP A 79 -6.39 -12.42 17.16
C TRP A 79 -6.92 -12.61 15.73
N LEU A 80 -6.07 -12.51 14.70
CA LEU A 80 -6.45 -12.73 13.31
C LEU A 80 -6.97 -14.16 13.09
N ASN A 81 -6.27 -15.15 13.64
CA ASN A 81 -6.65 -16.56 13.56
C ASN A 81 -7.95 -16.87 14.31
N SER A 82 -8.35 -16.05 15.28
CA SER A 82 -9.60 -16.21 16.03
C SER A 82 -10.86 -15.75 15.27
N LYS A 83 -10.73 -15.06 14.13
CA LYS A 83 -11.88 -14.51 13.38
C LYS A 83 -12.24 -15.39 12.20
N ASP A 84 -13.49 -15.28 11.76
CA ASP A 84 -13.99 -16.00 10.59
C ASP A 84 -13.25 -15.58 9.31
N LYS A 85 -13.07 -16.52 8.37
CA LYS A 85 -12.39 -16.26 7.09
C LYS A 85 -13.09 -15.15 6.31
N GLY A 86 -12.34 -14.12 5.90
CA GLY A 86 -12.88 -13.00 5.13
C GLY A 86 -13.73 -12.01 5.94
N SER A 87 -13.72 -12.09 7.28
CA SER A 87 -14.50 -11.20 8.15
C SER A 87 -13.78 -9.89 8.50
N ILE A 88 -12.44 -9.87 8.44
CA ILE A 88 -11.61 -8.75 8.92
C ILE A 88 -11.35 -7.74 7.80
N ILE A 89 -11.48 -6.46 8.11
CA ILE A 89 -11.10 -5.35 7.23
C ILE A 89 -9.65 -4.96 7.49
N TYR A 90 -8.77 -5.08 6.50
CA TYR A 90 -7.39 -4.58 6.59
C TYR A 90 -7.28 -3.16 6.04
N ILE A 91 -6.65 -2.26 6.82
CA ILE A 91 -6.50 -0.85 6.46
C ILE A 91 -5.04 -0.45 6.67
N ALA A 92 -4.38 -0.07 5.58
CA ALA A 92 -3.04 0.51 5.63
C ALA A 92 -2.91 1.56 4.53
N PHE A 93 -2.33 2.69 4.89
CA PHE A 93 -1.96 3.72 3.94
C PHE A 93 -0.45 3.63 3.77
N ASP A 94 -0.03 3.58 2.50
CA ASP A 94 1.35 3.35 2.09
C ASP A 94 2.35 4.25 2.84
N SER A 95 3.59 3.81 2.86
CA SER A 95 4.69 4.41 3.60
C SER A 95 4.94 5.90 3.39
N TYR A 96 4.57 6.43 2.23
CA TYR A 96 4.74 7.84 1.89
C TYR A 96 3.45 8.68 2.05
N SER A 97 2.35 8.06 2.48
CA SER A 97 1.05 8.73 2.57
C SER A 97 0.94 9.57 3.84
N LYS A 98 0.54 10.84 3.70
CA LYS A 98 0.12 11.69 4.82
C LYS A 98 -1.39 11.81 4.82
N ILE A 99 -2.03 11.25 5.83
CA ILE A 99 -3.48 11.35 6.05
C ILE A 99 -3.74 12.52 6.99
N SER A 100 -4.73 13.35 6.68
CA SER A 100 -5.19 14.40 7.60
C SER A 100 -5.85 13.80 8.84
N ASN A 101 -5.75 14.48 9.97
CA ASN A 101 -6.42 14.05 11.21
C ASN A 101 -7.94 13.94 11.02
N GLN A 102 -8.54 14.86 10.26
CA GLN A 102 -9.97 14.81 9.95
C GLN A 102 -10.36 13.50 9.24
N LEU A 103 -9.59 13.10 8.22
CA LEU A 103 -9.86 11.85 7.50
C LEU A 103 -9.63 10.62 8.40
N MET A 104 -8.61 10.65 9.26
CA MET A 104 -8.40 9.59 10.25
C MET A 104 -9.62 9.45 11.18
N GLU A 105 -10.13 10.56 11.71
CA GLU A 105 -11.30 10.58 12.59
C GLU A 105 -12.56 10.06 11.88
N GLU A 106 -12.81 10.50 10.65
CA GLU A 106 -13.93 10.01 9.85
C GLU A 106 -13.83 8.50 9.59
N ILE A 107 -12.62 7.99 9.30
CA ILE A 107 -12.39 6.55 9.14
C ILE A 107 -12.70 5.82 10.46
N GLY A 108 -12.15 6.28 11.59
CA GLY A 108 -12.39 5.68 12.90
C GLY A 108 -13.88 5.58 13.25
N GLN A 109 -14.61 6.69 13.11
CA GLN A 109 -16.05 6.70 13.37
C GLN A 109 -16.84 5.77 12.44
N ARG A 110 -16.42 5.62 11.18
CA ARG A 110 -17.06 4.70 10.22
C ARG A 110 -16.77 3.25 10.54
N LEU A 111 -15.57 2.92 11.01
CA LEU A 111 -15.21 1.57 11.45
C LEU A 111 -16.03 1.13 12.66
N MET A 112 -16.18 2.01 13.65
CA MET A 112 -17.04 1.75 14.81
C MET A 112 -18.49 1.47 14.41
N LYS A 113 -19.03 2.25 13.46
CA LYS A 113 -20.39 2.04 12.93
C LYS A 113 -20.51 0.80 12.03
N CYS A 114 -19.41 0.32 11.45
CA CYS A 114 -19.41 -0.85 10.58
C CYS A 114 -19.67 -2.15 11.35
N GLY A 115 -19.29 -2.21 12.63
CA GLY A 115 -19.49 -3.38 13.50
C GLY A 115 -18.74 -4.63 13.05
N ARG A 116 -17.74 -4.49 12.17
CA ARG A 116 -16.88 -5.58 11.69
C ARG A 116 -15.50 -5.49 12.33
N PRO A 117 -14.85 -6.63 12.59
CA PRO A 117 -13.47 -6.61 13.05
C PRO A 117 -12.57 -5.95 11.98
N PHE A 118 -11.64 -5.12 12.41
CA PHE A 118 -10.70 -4.45 11.52
C PHE A 118 -9.28 -4.51 12.09
N LEU A 119 -8.29 -4.52 11.20
CA LEU A 119 -6.88 -4.35 11.50
C LEU A 119 -6.40 -3.09 10.79
N TRP A 120 -6.18 -2.02 11.55
CA TRP A 120 -5.74 -0.73 11.02
C TRP A 120 -4.29 -0.43 11.41
N VAL A 121 -3.41 -0.34 10.42
CA VAL A 121 -2.02 0.08 10.60
C VAL A 121 -1.95 1.61 10.64
N ILE A 122 -1.76 2.16 11.83
CA ILE A 122 -1.54 3.59 12.05
C ILE A 122 -0.04 3.82 12.27
N ARG A 123 0.54 4.76 11.53
CA ARG A 123 1.95 5.14 11.69
C ARG A 123 2.05 6.33 12.63
N GLU A 124 2.92 6.22 13.62
CA GLU A 124 3.38 7.38 14.38
C GLU A 124 4.14 8.32 13.43
N GLY A 125 3.83 9.62 13.48
CA GLY A 125 4.59 10.62 12.76
C GLY A 125 5.99 10.80 13.36
N GLN A 126 6.88 11.54 12.70
CA GLN A 126 8.20 11.87 13.26
C GLN A 126 8.10 12.64 14.60
N ASP A 127 6.99 13.34 14.83
CA ASP A 127 6.65 13.93 16.13
C ASP A 127 5.78 12.96 16.93
N LYS A 128 6.43 12.22 17.84
CA LYS A 128 5.83 11.18 18.70
C LYS A 128 4.84 11.74 19.72
N ASP A 129 4.83 13.05 19.95
CA ASP A 129 4.06 13.69 21.04
C ASP A 129 2.61 14.05 20.68
N LYS A 130 2.09 13.63 19.50
CA LYS A 130 0.75 14.07 19.03
C LYS A 130 -0.15 12.94 18.54
N MET A 131 0.02 11.69 18.95
CA MET A 131 -0.90 10.64 18.50
C MET A 131 -2.26 10.69 19.22
N GLU A 132 -2.27 11.06 20.50
CA GLU A 132 -3.51 11.28 21.27
C GLU A 132 -4.32 12.46 20.72
N ASP A 133 -3.66 13.48 20.15
CA ASP A 133 -4.31 14.61 19.47
C ASP A 133 -4.90 14.27 18.08
N LYS A 134 -4.66 13.07 17.53
CA LYS A 134 -4.96 12.75 16.13
C LYS A 134 -6.22 11.91 15.91
N LEU A 135 -6.65 11.16 16.91
CA LEU A 135 -7.81 10.25 16.84
C LEU A 135 -8.53 10.29 18.19
N SER A 136 -9.65 11.00 18.25
CA SER A 136 -10.40 11.16 19.50
C SER A 136 -11.08 9.86 19.96
N CYS A 137 -11.32 8.93 19.03
CA CYS A 137 -11.92 7.62 19.28
C CYS A 137 -10.91 6.47 19.48
N LYS A 138 -9.62 6.77 19.75
CA LYS A 138 -8.57 5.75 19.84
C LYS A 138 -8.87 4.65 20.87
N ASP A 139 -9.27 5.02 22.09
CA ASP A 139 -9.58 4.07 23.17
C ASP A 139 -10.80 3.18 22.87
N GLU A 140 -11.65 3.61 21.95
CA GLU A 140 -12.85 2.89 21.53
C GLU A 140 -12.55 1.90 20.41
N LEU A 141 -11.53 2.19 19.59
CA LEU A 141 -11.05 1.35 18.49
C LEU A 141 -10.16 0.19 18.98
N GLU A 142 -9.57 0.29 20.18
CA GLU A 142 -8.70 -0.73 20.78
C GLU A 142 -9.47 -1.82 21.57
N LYS A 143 -10.80 -1.70 21.69
CA LYS A 143 -11.69 -2.66 22.39
C LYS A 143 -12.08 -3.85 21.52
#